data_AF-A0A1E7YTS5-F1
#
_entry.id   AF-A0A1E7YTS5-F1
#
_cell.length_a   1.000
_cell.length_b   1.000
_cell.length_c   1.000
_cell.angle_alpha   90.00
_cell.angle_beta   90.00
_cell.angle_gamma   90.00
#
_symmetry.space_group_name_H-M   'P 1'
#
loop_
_entity.id
_entity.type
_entity.pdbx_description
1 polymer ?
#
loop_
_entity_poly.entity_id
_entity_poly.type
_entity_poly.pdbx_seq_one_letter_code
_entity_poly.pdbx_strand_id
1 'polypeptide(L)'
;MGIFGCFGRKQAPQAPSVCNLRIGASPDRLVAVDDPNGRGEYQLAIDRLLREEAPAVVFLRSDDPNDLSVVRRALEYLSSLGGEVAVADQMPESEVASIFGVTVEQYRLAVANPDGDVGGYA
;
A
#
# COMPACT_ATOMS: atom_id res chain seq x y z
N MET A 1 38.63 -26.73 -9.36
CA MET A 1 38.85 -25.57 -10.24
C MET A 1 37.68 -25.55 -11.22
N GLY A 2 36.52 -25.01 -10.84
CA GLY A 2 36.13 -23.61 -11.03
C GLY A 2 35.32 -23.52 -12.34
N ILE A 3 34.18 -22.86 -12.49
CA ILE A 3 33.68 -21.65 -11.82
C ILE A 3 32.14 -21.64 -11.96
N PHE A 4 31.45 -21.34 -10.85
CA PHE A 4 30.02 -20.99 -10.80
C PHE A 4 29.73 -19.77 -11.68
N GLY A 5 28.65 -19.82 -12.46
CA GLY A 5 28.22 -18.72 -13.33
C GLY A 5 26.71 -18.47 -13.30
N CYS A 6 26.07 -18.52 -12.13
CA CYS A 6 24.69 -18.03 -11.95
C CYS A 6 24.70 -16.50 -11.81
N PHE A 7 24.86 -15.72 -12.88
CA PHE A 7 24.58 -14.28 -12.86
C PHE A 7 24.23 -13.80 -14.26
N GLY A 8 22.93 -13.63 -14.54
CA GLY A 8 22.48 -13.29 -15.88
C GLY A 8 21.00 -12.97 -16.01
N ARG A 9 20.38 -12.29 -15.05
CA ARG A 9 19.14 -11.54 -15.33
C ARG A 9 19.35 -10.10 -14.88
N LYS A 10 20.10 -9.36 -15.69
CA LYS A 10 19.95 -7.91 -15.76
C LYS A 10 18.50 -7.67 -16.18
N GLN A 11 17.64 -7.33 -15.23
CA GLN A 11 16.34 -6.74 -15.53
C GLN A 11 16.61 -5.53 -16.41
N ALA A 12 16.19 -5.62 -17.67
CA ALA A 12 16.04 -4.42 -18.49
C ALA A 12 15.15 -3.45 -17.72
N PRO A 13 15.37 -2.12 -17.81
CA PRO A 13 14.39 -1.17 -17.33
C PRO A 13 13.13 -1.41 -18.17
N GLN A 14 12.20 -2.21 -17.63
CA GLN A 14 10.87 -2.31 -18.22
C GLN A 14 10.35 -0.88 -18.24
N ALA A 15 10.00 -0.39 -19.44
CA ALA A 15 9.23 0.83 -19.60
C ALA A 15 8.15 0.86 -18.50
N PRO A 16 7.84 2.02 -17.88
CA PRO A 16 7.00 2.07 -16.68
C PRO A 16 5.70 1.36 -16.98
N SER A 17 5.66 0.09 -16.58
CA SER A 17 4.53 -0.77 -16.83
C SER A 17 3.50 -0.19 -15.90
N VAL A 18 2.39 0.30 -16.47
CA VAL A 18 1.34 0.95 -15.69
C VAL A 18 0.91 -0.07 -14.64
N CYS A 19 1.32 0.17 -13.38
CA CYS A 19 1.03 -0.73 -12.28
C CYS A 19 -0.26 -0.27 -11.64
N ASN A 20 -1.20 -1.19 -11.50
CA ASN A 20 -2.50 -0.91 -10.90
C ASN A 20 -2.39 -0.63 -9.39
N LEU A 21 -1.23 -0.96 -8.78
CA LEU A 21 -0.92 -0.63 -7.40
C LEU A 21 0.59 -0.43 -7.19
N ARG A 22 0.91 0.52 -6.33
CA ARG A 22 2.20 0.73 -5.70
C ARG A 22 1.97 0.89 -4.20
N ILE A 23 2.80 0.22 -3.41
CA ILE A 23 2.68 0.19 -1.95
C ILE A 23 4.02 0.41 -1.28
N GLY A 24 4.05 1.13 -0.17
CA GLY A 24 5.27 1.28 0.63
C GLY A 24 5.05 1.99 1.95
N ALA A 25 6.07 1.97 2.80
CA ALA A 25 6.09 2.67 4.09
C ALA A 25 6.30 4.20 3.95
N SER A 26 6.63 4.69 2.76
CA SER A 26 6.88 6.10 2.48
C SER A 26 6.55 6.44 1.03
N PRO A 27 6.13 7.69 0.73
CA PRO A 27 5.80 8.10 -0.64
C PRO A 27 7.01 8.01 -1.60
N ASP A 28 8.22 8.13 -1.08
CA ASP A 28 9.47 8.01 -1.85
C ASP A 28 9.91 6.56 -2.09
N ARG A 29 9.36 5.60 -1.34
CA ARG A 29 9.79 4.19 -1.34
C ARG A 29 8.62 3.25 -1.61
N LEU A 30 7.97 3.46 -2.75
CA LEU A 30 6.87 2.62 -3.21
C LEU A 30 7.36 1.47 -4.08
N VAL A 31 6.92 0.26 -3.76
CA VAL A 31 7.13 -0.95 -4.54
C VAL A 31 5.94 -1.13 -5.48
N ALA A 32 6.23 -1.32 -6.77
CA ALA A 32 5.21 -1.60 -7.77
C ALA A 32 4.68 -3.04 -7.61
N VAL A 33 3.36 -3.17 -7.59
CA VAL A 33 2.62 -4.43 -7.47
C VAL A 33 1.71 -4.55 -8.68
N ASP A 34 2.01 -5.55 -9.51
CA ASP A 34 1.23 -5.85 -10.71
C ASP A 34 0.13 -6.85 -10.32
N ASP A 35 -1.09 -6.36 -10.09
CA ASP A 35 -2.28 -7.20 -9.87
C ASP A 35 -3.43 -6.89 -10.85
N PRO A 36 -3.24 -7.12 -12.16
CA PRO A 36 -4.20 -6.73 -13.20
C PRO A 36 -5.52 -7.49 -13.11
N ASN A 37 -5.56 -8.61 -12.39
CA ASN A 37 -6.74 -9.46 -12.27
C ASN A 37 -7.30 -9.52 -10.83
N GLY A 38 -6.72 -8.77 -9.88
CA GLY A 38 -7.12 -8.85 -8.47
C GLY A 38 -6.94 -10.26 -7.88
N ARG A 39 -5.87 -10.96 -8.25
CA ARG A 39 -5.55 -12.33 -7.80
C ARG A 39 -5.05 -12.38 -6.36
N GLY A 40 -4.84 -11.23 -5.72
CA GLY A 40 -4.38 -11.13 -4.34
C GLY A 40 -2.89 -10.81 -4.21
N GLU A 41 -2.22 -10.42 -5.30
CA GLU A 41 -0.82 -9.97 -5.24
C GLU A 41 -0.68 -8.72 -4.35
N TYR A 42 -1.72 -7.87 -4.32
CA TYR A 42 -1.77 -6.74 -3.39
C TYR A 42 -1.77 -7.18 -1.92
N GLN A 43 -2.44 -8.28 -1.57
CA GLN A 43 -2.46 -8.80 -0.19
C GLN A 43 -1.09 -9.29 0.22
N LEU A 44 -0.44 -10.09 -0.65
CA LEU A 44 0.91 -10.59 -0.41
C LEU A 44 1.92 -9.45 -0.25
N ALA A 45 1.79 -8.38 -1.05
CA ALA A 45 2.64 -7.20 -0.94
C ALA A 45 2.41 -6.44 0.38
N ILE A 46 1.15 -6.29 0.80
CA ILE A 46 0.79 -5.71 2.10
C ILE A 46 1.37 -6.55 3.24
N ASP A 47 1.07 -7.85 3.29
CA ASP A 47 1.55 -8.75 4.34
C ASP A 47 3.08 -8.75 4.44
N ARG A 48 3.76 -8.71 3.29
CA ARG A 48 5.21 -8.62 3.23
C ARG A 48 5.73 -7.30 3.78
N LEU A 49 5.12 -6.18 3.40
CA LEU A 49 5.50 -4.86 3.90
C LEU A 49 5.31 -4.77 5.42
N LEU A 50 4.16 -5.21 5.93
CA LEU A 50 3.86 -5.24 7.36
C LEU A 50 4.85 -6.12 8.13
N ARG A 51 5.21 -7.28 7.59
CA ARG A 51 6.13 -8.21 8.23
C ARG A 51 7.59 -7.75 8.20
N GLU A 52 8.03 -7.14 7.09
CA GLU A 52 9.45 -6.76 6.90
C GLU A 52 9.76 -5.39 7.49
N GLU A 53 8.84 -4.43 7.40
CA GLU A 53 9.08 -3.03 7.80
C GLU A 53 8.23 -2.59 9.00
N ALA A 54 7.12 -3.27 9.30
CA ALA A 54 6.16 -2.91 10.35
C ALA A 54 5.83 -1.40 10.38
N PRO A 55 5.42 -0.81 9.23
CA PRO A 55 5.23 0.63 9.15
C PRO A 55 3.95 1.06 9.87
N ALA A 56 4.02 2.21 10.57
CA ALA A 56 2.85 2.83 11.16
C ALA A 56 1.89 3.39 10.09
N VAL A 57 2.42 3.76 8.91
CA VAL A 57 1.66 4.26 7.77
C VAL A 57 2.00 3.49 6.49
N VAL A 58 0.96 3.04 5.78
CA VAL A 58 1.07 2.39 4.48
C VAL A 58 0.57 3.33 3.40
N PHE A 59 1.44 3.69 2.46
CA PHE A 59 1.09 4.51 1.31
C PHE A 59 0.71 3.64 0.12
N LEU A 60 -0.45 3.94 -0.48
CA LEU A 60 -1.00 3.24 -1.64
C LEU A 60 -1.21 4.22 -2.80
N ARG A 61 -0.82 3.81 -4.00
CA ARG A 61 -0.94 4.63 -5.21
C ARG A 61 -1.13 3.75 -6.45
N SER A 62 -2.02 4.09 -7.35
CA SER A 62 -2.10 3.51 -8.70
C SER A 62 -1.33 4.36 -9.71
N ASP A 63 -0.67 3.75 -10.69
CA ASP A 63 -0.14 4.51 -11.84
C ASP A 63 -1.23 4.88 -12.85
N ASP A 64 -2.39 4.19 -12.83
CA ASP A 64 -3.57 4.54 -13.64
C ASP A 64 -4.58 5.33 -12.81
N PRO A 65 -4.76 6.64 -13.07
CA PRO A 65 -5.76 7.45 -12.36
C PRO A 65 -7.21 7.04 -12.70
N ASN A 66 -7.45 6.28 -13.76
CA ASN A 66 -8.78 5.81 -14.14
C ASN A 66 -9.18 4.51 -13.44
N ASP A 67 -8.21 3.76 -12.91
CA ASP A 67 -8.44 2.51 -12.18
C ASP A 67 -7.82 2.55 -10.78
N LEU A 68 -8.68 2.88 -9.80
CA LEU A 68 -8.37 2.85 -8.37
C LEU A 68 -8.95 1.59 -7.69
N SER A 69 -9.45 0.62 -8.46
CA SER A 69 -10.14 -0.55 -7.91
C SER A 69 -9.23 -1.38 -7.01
N VAL A 70 -7.96 -1.55 -7.41
CA VAL A 70 -6.96 -2.30 -6.62
C VAL A 70 -6.54 -1.51 -5.38
N VAL A 71 -6.43 -0.18 -5.48
CA VAL A 71 -6.17 0.70 -4.32
C VAL A 71 -7.29 0.58 -3.29
N ARG A 72 -8.56 0.64 -3.73
CA ARG A 72 -9.71 0.47 -2.85
C ARG A 72 -9.70 -0.89 -2.15
N ARG A 73 -9.45 -1.98 -2.88
CA ARG A 73 -9.33 -3.33 -2.30
C ARG A 73 -8.18 -3.47 -1.31
N ALA A 74 -7.05 -2.81 -1.57
CA ALA A 74 -5.92 -2.76 -0.66
C ALA A 74 -6.27 -2.02 0.64
N LEU A 75 -6.99 -0.90 0.55
CA LEU A 75 -7.51 -0.17 1.72
C LEU A 75 -8.51 -1.03 2.51
N GLU A 76 -9.44 -1.71 1.85
CA GLU A 76 -10.39 -2.62 2.50
C GLU A 76 -9.66 -3.75 3.24
N TYR A 77 -8.60 -4.30 2.63
CA TYR A 77 -7.78 -5.32 3.28
C TYR A 77 -7.05 -4.77 4.51
N LEU A 78 -6.40 -3.62 4.42
CA LEU A 78 -5.74 -2.97 5.57
C LEU A 78 -6.74 -2.65 6.68
N SER A 79 -7.92 -2.13 6.34
CA SER A 79 -9.02 -1.89 7.28
C SER A 79 -9.44 -3.19 8.00
N SER A 80 -9.44 -4.33 7.30
CA SER A 80 -9.76 -5.63 7.90
C SER A 80 -8.68 -6.21 8.82
N LEU A 81 -7.41 -5.84 8.61
CA LEU A 81 -6.29 -6.25 9.47
C LEU A 81 -6.31 -5.47 10.80
N GLY A 82 -6.52 -4.16 10.70
CA GLY A 82 -6.62 -3.25 11.84
C GLY A 82 -5.28 -2.97 12.51
N GLY A 83 -4.99 -1.69 12.76
CA GLY A 83 -3.79 -1.24 13.48
C GLY A 83 -2.91 -0.27 12.69
N GLU A 84 -2.96 -0.33 11.36
CA GLU A 84 -2.15 0.51 10.48
C GLU A 84 -2.96 1.59 9.78
N VAL A 85 -2.35 2.77 9.62
CA VAL A 85 -2.95 3.89 8.90
C VAL A 85 -2.62 3.75 7.42
N ALA A 86 -3.60 3.71 6.54
CA ALA A 86 -3.36 3.68 5.11
C ALA A 86 -3.67 5.02 4.45
N VAL A 87 -2.78 5.48 3.57
CA VAL A 87 -2.92 6.75 2.84
C VAL A 87 -2.96 6.48 1.35
N ALA A 88 -4.00 6.99 0.69
CA ALA A 88 -4.14 6.94 -0.77
C ALA A 88 -4.45 8.35 -1.32
N ASP A 89 -3.41 9.09 -1.73
CA ASP A 89 -3.54 10.50 -2.15
C ASP A 89 -4.44 10.71 -3.38
N GLN A 90 -4.65 9.66 -4.17
CA GLN A 90 -5.51 9.69 -5.36
C GLN A 90 -7.00 9.54 -5.03
N MET A 91 -7.33 9.19 -3.79
CA MET A 91 -8.69 9.03 -3.32
C MET A 91 -9.05 10.15 -2.34
N PRO A 92 -10.31 10.61 -2.32
CA PRO A 92 -10.74 11.59 -1.35
C PRO A 92 -10.68 11.00 0.07
N GLU A 93 -10.19 11.79 1.04
CA GLU A 93 -10.06 11.38 2.44
C GLU A 93 -11.38 10.86 3.03
N SER A 94 -12.53 11.39 2.57
CA SER A 94 -13.86 10.93 2.98
C SER A 94 -14.17 9.50 2.57
N GLU A 95 -13.68 9.07 1.42
CA GLU A 95 -13.86 7.71 0.94
C GLU A 95 -12.93 6.76 1.70
N VAL A 96 -11.67 7.15 1.90
CA VAL A 96 -10.72 6.37 2.71
C VAL A 96 -11.24 6.21 4.14
N ALA A 97 -11.65 7.31 4.79
CA ALA A 97 -12.23 7.28 6.14
C ALA A 97 -13.46 6.36 6.22
N SER A 98 -14.32 6.37 5.19
CA SER A 98 -15.49 5.47 5.12
C SER A 98 -15.11 3.99 5.05
N ILE A 99 -14.02 3.65 4.35
CA ILE A 99 -13.50 2.27 4.28
C ILE A 99 -12.99 1.79 5.65
N PHE A 100 -12.38 2.70 6.41
CA PHE A 100 -11.93 2.43 7.79
C PHE A 100 -13.06 2.55 8.83
N GLY A 101 -14.26 2.96 8.44
CA GLY A 101 -15.39 3.15 9.35
C GLY A 101 -15.19 4.30 10.35
N VAL A 102 -14.32 5.27 10.03
CA VAL A 102 -14.00 6.42 10.87
C VAL A 102 -14.46 7.73 10.24
N THR A 103 -14.50 8.80 11.03
CA THR A 103 -14.73 10.15 10.51
C THR A 103 -13.48 10.70 9.80
N VAL A 104 -13.65 11.66 8.89
CA VAL A 104 -12.53 12.33 8.20
C VAL A 104 -11.54 12.96 9.18
N GLU A 105 -12.06 13.55 10.26
CA GLU A 105 -11.20 14.17 11.29
C GLU A 105 -10.39 13.12 12.06
N GLN A 106 -10.98 11.97 12.40
CA GLN A 106 -10.24 10.85 13.00
C GLN A 106 -9.18 10.30 12.05
N TYR A 107 -9.52 10.15 10.76
CA TYR A 107 -8.56 9.73 9.74
C TYR A 107 -7.37 10.71 9.65
N ARG A 108 -7.64 12.02 9.58
CA ARG A 108 -6.57 13.05 9.56
C ARG A 108 -5.68 13.01 10.79
N LEU A 109 -6.27 12.81 11.98
CA LEU A 109 -5.52 12.67 13.22
C LEU A 109 -4.63 11.43 13.20
N ALA A 110 -5.14 10.29 12.69
CA ALA A 110 -4.37 9.06 12.55
C ALA A 110 -3.22 9.21 11.54
N VAL A 111 -3.44 9.90 10.41
CA VAL A 111 -2.38 10.19 9.44
C VAL A 111 -1.32 11.14 10.02
N ALA A 112 -1.74 12.15 10.79
CA ALA A 112 -0.83 13.11 11.42
C ALA A 112 -0.04 12.52 12.59
N ASN A 113 -0.63 11.57 13.32
CA ASN A 113 -0.04 10.88 14.47
C ASN A 113 -0.27 9.36 14.37
N PRO A 114 0.47 8.66 13.51
CA PRO A 114 0.26 7.22 13.29
C PRO A 114 0.77 6.35 14.45
N ASP A 115 1.73 6.85 15.23
CA ASP A 115 2.14 6.27 16.53
C ASP A 115 1.23 6.73 17.70
N GLY A 116 0.33 7.68 17.43
CA GLY A 116 -0.61 8.16 18.42
C GLY A 116 -1.63 7.08 18.71
N ASP A 117 -1.93 6.87 19.99
CA ASP A 117 -2.90 5.89 20.49
C ASP A 117 -4.32 6.13 19.90
N VAL A 118 -4.55 5.68 18.66
CA VAL A 118 -5.87 5.76 18.02
C VAL A 118 -6.85 4.74 18.66
N GLY A 119 -6.35 3.87 19.54
CA GLY A 119 -7.13 2.98 20.40
C GLY A 119 -7.87 3.70 21.54
N GLY A 120 -7.65 5.00 21.74
CA GLY A 120 -8.25 5.78 22.83
C GLY A 120 -9.64 6.37 22.57
N TYR A 121 -10.24 6.18 21.39
CA TYR A 121 -11.58 6.69 21.07
C TYR A 121 -12.61 5.56 20.92
N ALA A 122 -12.82 4.81 22.01
CA ALA A 122 -13.99 3.96 22.21
C ALA A 122 -14.48 4.07 23.65
#